data_AF-A0A101RNN4-F1
#
_entry.id   AF-A0A101RNN4-F1
#
_cell.length_a   1.000
_cell.length_b   1.000
_cell.length_c   1.000
_cell.angle_alpha   90.00
_cell.angle_beta   90.00
_cell.angle_gamma   90.00
#
_symmetry.space_group_name_H-M   'P 1'
#
loop_
_entity.id
_entity.type
_entity.pdbx_description
1 polymer ?
#
loop_
_entity_poly.entity_id
_entity_poly.type
_entity_poly.pdbx_seq_one_letter_code
_entity_poly.pdbx_strand_id
1 'polypeptide(L)'
;MRSTVPPPLLTIQQGEAARRLLSHVASVRLAGADAQLLAVVIAIRAARAGSGNITGQDLDFLRLGDTPAAVAELASLGWQFAGDLLDGDRETPVAVTVPGLADALPISRTARSRVSGWITRTLASKTVKKASPSARLAALFLAAHSSNDRYGAVPPELPEHCRAALPELLDRGFLAELADGRYLLDEDARRLSGMHPRSHDSTALVRLRWQAWKDGVSPALRRHAENVEHCPLCTPPLEQVASAFMRPAVPMQIPLRVRNAYGAWKDSHPDRGPHALQFAAAFRAQHQHGPSLKQLCEGMGWQIESRELRSFIVQRLITNEWLTNTAPVPWTLRPGKAAQTDRTPATVLSSSTR
;
A
#
# COMPACT_ATOMS: atom_id res chain seq x y z
N MET A 1 16.34 -22.89 3.29
CA MET A 1 16.24 -21.47 3.74
C MET A 1 15.03 -20.85 3.07
N ARG A 2 14.13 -20.19 3.82
CA ARG A 2 12.97 -19.50 3.22
C ARG A 2 13.47 -18.19 2.62
N SER A 3 13.68 -18.12 1.30
CA SER A 3 13.83 -16.84 0.61
C SER A 3 12.50 -16.10 0.76
N THR A 4 12.48 -15.09 1.61
CA THR A 4 11.34 -14.20 1.76
C THR A 4 11.47 -13.14 0.69
N VAL A 5 10.82 -13.35 -0.46
CA VAL A 5 10.74 -12.34 -1.52
C VAL A 5 10.22 -11.03 -0.90
N PRO A 6 10.95 -9.90 -1.02
CA PRO A 6 10.54 -8.64 -0.44
C PRO A 6 9.15 -8.23 -0.97
N PRO A 7 8.34 -7.53 -0.16
CA PRO A 7 7.05 -7.05 -0.65
C PRO A 7 7.26 -6.11 -1.84
N PRO A 8 6.41 -6.20 -2.87
CA PRO A 8 6.51 -5.33 -4.04
C PRO A 8 6.31 -3.86 -3.64
N LEU A 9 6.99 -2.97 -4.35
CA LEU A 9 6.98 -1.53 -4.05
C LEU A 9 5.68 -0.82 -4.43
N LEU A 10 4.87 -1.45 -5.29
CA LEU A 10 3.58 -0.93 -5.77
C LEU A 10 2.44 -1.82 -5.26
N THR A 11 1.30 -1.22 -4.94
CA THR A 11 0.04 -1.96 -4.78
C THR A 11 -0.52 -2.38 -6.15
N ILE A 12 -1.53 -3.25 -6.19
CA ILE A 12 -2.19 -3.68 -7.44
C ILE A 12 -2.62 -2.46 -8.28
N GLN A 13 -3.35 -1.52 -7.67
CA GLN A 13 -3.82 -0.30 -8.36
C GLN A 13 -2.68 0.60 -8.82
N GLN A 14 -1.58 0.67 -8.07
CA GLN A 14 -0.41 1.47 -8.46
C GLN A 14 0.38 0.80 -9.60
N GLY A 15 0.47 -0.52 -9.60
CA GLY A 15 1.05 -1.29 -10.69
C GLY A 15 0.24 -1.17 -11.98
N GLU A 16 -1.08 -1.17 -11.88
CA GLU A 16 -1.97 -0.88 -13.01
C GLU A 16 -1.76 0.54 -13.55
N ALA A 17 -1.65 1.53 -12.67
CA ALA A 17 -1.32 2.90 -13.07
C ALA A 17 0.04 3.00 -13.77
N ALA A 18 1.06 2.27 -13.30
CA ALA A 18 2.37 2.21 -13.96
C ALA A 18 2.30 1.58 -15.36
N ARG A 19 1.54 0.50 -15.53
CA ARG A 19 1.33 -0.11 -16.86
C ARG A 19 0.61 0.84 -17.81
N ARG A 20 -0.50 1.47 -17.37
CA ARG A 20 -1.22 2.46 -18.19
C ARG A 20 -0.33 3.62 -18.62
N LEU A 21 0.53 4.11 -17.73
CA LEU A 21 1.51 5.15 -18.06
C LEU A 21 2.46 4.69 -19.18
N LEU A 22 3.02 3.49 -19.04
CA LEU A 22 3.95 2.93 -20.01
C LEU A 22 3.27 2.65 -21.36
N SER A 23 2.05 2.11 -21.35
CA SER A 23 1.25 1.92 -22.58
C SER A 23 0.92 3.26 -23.25
N HIS A 24 0.63 4.31 -22.48
CA HIS A 24 0.44 5.65 -23.01
C HIS A 24 1.71 6.16 -23.70
N VAL A 25 2.86 6.09 -23.04
CA VAL A 25 4.14 6.52 -23.65
C VAL A 25 4.49 5.70 -24.89
N ALA A 26 4.26 4.38 -24.88
CA ALA A 26 4.45 3.54 -26.07
C ALA A 26 3.50 3.89 -27.22
N SER A 27 2.32 4.46 -26.93
CA SER A 27 1.40 4.94 -27.95
C SER A 27 1.81 6.28 -28.57
N VAL A 28 2.66 7.05 -27.87
CA VAL A 28 3.28 8.26 -28.42
C VAL A 28 4.39 7.81 -29.38
N ARG A 29 4.31 8.22 -30.64
CA ARG A 29 5.23 7.80 -31.72
C ARG A 29 6.60 8.48 -31.61
N LEU A 30 7.32 8.16 -30.55
CA LEU A 30 8.72 8.55 -30.35
C LEU A 30 9.63 7.47 -30.95
N ALA A 31 10.61 7.89 -31.75
CA ALA A 31 11.57 7.05 -32.44
C ALA A 31 12.67 6.52 -31.49
N GLY A 32 13.14 7.35 -30.55
CA GLY A 32 14.27 7.04 -29.68
C GLY A 32 13.90 6.61 -28.27
N ALA A 33 14.71 5.72 -27.69
CA ALA A 33 14.62 5.33 -26.28
C ALA A 33 14.84 6.53 -25.33
N ASP A 34 15.68 7.49 -25.73
CA ASP A 34 15.97 8.69 -24.93
C ASP A 34 14.72 9.54 -24.74
N ALA A 35 14.03 9.86 -25.83
CA ALA A 35 12.79 10.62 -25.80
C ALA A 35 11.68 9.87 -25.05
N GLN A 36 11.60 8.54 -25.22
CA GLN A 36 10.63 7.72 -24.49
C GLN A 36 10.90 7.68 -22.98
N LEU A 37 12.15 7.56 -22.54
CA LEU A 37 12.50 7.62 -21.12
C LEU A 37 12.15 8.98 -20.51
N LEU A 38 12.47 10.07 -21.21
CA LEU A 38 12.11 11.42 -20.80
C LEU A 38 10.59 11.60 -20.73
N ALA A 39 9.86 11.08 -21.73
CA ALA A 39 8.41 11.08 -21.76
C ALA A 39 7.80 10.36 -20.55
N VAL A 40 8.34 9.20 -20.12
CA VAL A 40 7.86 8.49 -18.92
C VAL A 40 7.95 9.38 -17.67
N VAL A 41 9.06 10.09 -17.47
CA VAL A 41 9.27 10.95 -16.28
C VAL A 41 8.37 12.18 -16.31
N ILE A 42 8.26 12.84 -17.46
CA ILE A 42 7.35 13.99 -17.63
C ILE A 42 5.90 13.55 -17.46
N ALA A 43 5.47 12.49 -18.14
CA ALA A 43 4.10 12.02 -18.12
C ALA A 43 3.65 11.65 -16.70
N ILE A 44 4.47 10.96 -15.90
CA ILE A 44 4.07 10.68 -14.50
C ILE A 44 3.97 11.94 -13.63
N ARG A 45 4.74 12.99 -13.93
CA ARG A 45 4.64 14.27 -13.21
C ARG A 45 3.42 15.08 -13.66
N ALA A 46 3.10 15.02 -14.95
CA ALA A 46 1.98 15.71 -15.56
C ALA A 46 0.64 14.97 -15.44
N ALA A 47 0.64 13.69 -15.06
CA ALA A 47 -0.54 12.80 -15.06
C ALA A 47 -1.80 13.31 -14.35
N ARG A 48 -1.70 14.32 -13.47
CA ARG A 48 -2.86 14.88 -12.76
C ARG A 48 -3.45 16.14 -13.36
N ALA A 49 -2.63 16.95 -14.01
CA ALA A 49 -2.99 18.31 -14.40
C ALA A 49 -2.72 18.59 -15.87
N GLY A 50 -2.21 17.60 -16.61
CA GLY A 50 -1.70 17.80 -17.96
C GLY A 50 -0.34 18.52 -17.99
N SER A 51 0.14 19.05 -16.86
CA SER A 51 1.45 19.69 -16.75
C SER A 51 2.22 19.25 -15.50
N GLY A 52 3.55 19.22 -15.61
CA GLY A 52 4.45 18.83 -14.53
C GLY A 52 5.83 19.45 -14.68
N ASN A 53 6.54 19.61 -13.57
CA ASN A 53 7.86 20.24 -13.56
C ASN A 53 8.98 19.23 -13.76
N ILE A 54 10.00 19.61 -14.52
CA ILE A 54 11.27 18.88 -14.72
C ILE A 54 12.43 19.81 -14.42
N THR A 55 13.51 19.28 -13.87
CA THR A 55 14.75 20.02 -13.64
C THR A 55 15.89 19.45 -14.48
N GLY A 56 16.99 20.19 -14.62
CA GLY A 56 18.20 19.66 -15.25
C GLY A 56 18.72 18.40 -14.55
N GLN A 57 18.58 18.32 -13.22
CA GLN A 57 18.93 17.12 -12.44
C GLN A 57 18.18 15.86 -12.89
N ASP A 58 16.95 16.00 -13.37
CA ASP A 58 16.18 14.86 -13.88
C ASP A 58 16.78 14.32 -15.19
N LEU A 59 17.27 15.22 -16.05
CA LEU A 59 17.97 14.85 -17.28
C LEU A 59 19.27 14.09 -16.97
N ASP A 60 20.05 14.57 -15.99
CA ASP A 60 21.26 13.88 -15.54
C ASP A 60 20.97 12.50 -14.97
N PHE A 61 19.89 12.38 -14.20
CA PHE A 61 19.44 11.11 -13.65
C PHE A 61 19.05 10.12 -14.77
N LEU A 62 18.45 10.63 -15.85
CA LEU A 62 18.05 9.83 -16.99
C LEU A 62 19.23 9.36 -17.85
N ARG A 63 20.38 10.02 -17.82
CA ARG A 63 21.59 9.64 -18.59
C ARG A 63 21.27 9.32 -20.05
N LEU A 64 20.54 10.23 -20.69
CA LEU A 64 20.20 10.13 -22.11
C LEU A 64 21.48 10.18 -22.95
N GLY A 65 21.48 9.51 -24.09
CA GLY A 65 22.58 9.58 -25.05
C GLY A 65 22.65 10.93 -25.76
N ASP A 66 21.49 11.46 -26.15
CA ASP A 66 21.33 12.77 -26.80
C ASP A 66 20.12 13.52 -26.19
N THR A 67 20.39 14.26 -25.10
CA THR A 67 19.35 15.03 -24.39
C THR A 67 18.71 16.12 -25.27
N PRO A 68 19.47 16.95 -26.03
CA PRO A 68 18.86 17.93 -26.92
C PRO A 68 17.93 17.31 -27.98
N ALA A 69 18.33 16.21 -28.62
CA ALA A 69 17.48 15.53 -29.59
C ALA A 69 16.20 15.00 -28.95
N ALA A 70 16.28 14.42 -27.75
CA ALA A 70 15.11 13.92 -27.02
C ALA A 70 14.11 15.02 -26.67
N VAL A 71 14.58 16.20 -26.23
CA VAL A 71 13.73 17.36 -25.95
C VAL A 71 13.09 17.90 -27.24
N ALA A 72 13.87 18.03 -28.31
CA ALA A 72 13.38 18.49 -29.60
C ALA A 72 12.30 17.56 -30.18
N GLU A 73 12.48 16.25 -30.03
CA GLU A 73 11.50 15.25 -30.47
C GLU A 73 10.17 15.39 -29.73
N LEU A 74 10.19 15.54 -28.40
CA LEU A 74 8.97 15.78 -27.62
C LEU A 74 8.30 17.10 -28.03
N ALA A 75 9.08 18.16 -28.21
CA ALA A 75 8.55 19.45 -28.67
C ALA A 75 7.88 19.33 -30.05
N SER A 76 8.43 18.53 -30.97
CA SER A 76 7.83 18.27 -32.28
C SER A 76 6.46 17.58 -32.22
N LEU A 77 6.18 16.86 -31.13
CA LEU A 77 4.88 16.25 -30.84
C LEU A 77 3.91 17.18 -30.08
N GLY A 78 4.25 18.48 -29.98
CA GLY A 78 3.42 19.49 -29.36
C GLY A 78 3.58 19.60 -27.83
N TRP A 79 4.60 18.97 -27.24
CA TRP A 79 4.90 19.15 -25.82
C TRP A 79 5.49 20.54 -25.60
N GLN A 80 4.97 21.27 -24.62
CA GLN A 80 5.34 22.67 -24.42
C GLN A 80 6.21 22.82 -23.17
N PHE A 81 7.40 23.39 -23.34
CA PHE A 81 8.34 23.69 -22.27
C PHE A 81 8.28 25.19 -21.96
N ALA A 82 7.95 25.56 -20.72
CA ALA A 82 7.76 26.96 -20.32
C ALA A 82 9.08 27.71 -20.01
N GLY A 83 10.22 27.13 -20.36
CA GLY A 83 11.54 27.67 -20.06
C GLY A 83 12.64 26.82 -20.70
N ASP A 84 13.88 27.26 -20.50
CA ASP A 84 15.06 26.57 -21.03
C ASP A 84 15.48 25.44 -20.10
N LEU A 85 15.24 24.20 -20.56
CA LEU A 85 15.57 22.97 -19.81
C LEU A 85 17.01 22.51 -20.06
N LEU A 86 17.64 22.93 -21.16
CA LEU A 86 18.96 22.42 -21.57
C LEU A 86 20.08 23.32 -21.05
N ASP A 87 19.95 24.64 -21.24
CA ASP A 87 21.00 25.61 -20.91
C ASP A 87 20.65 26.48 -19.68
N GLY A 88 19.46 26.29 -19.10
CA GLY A 88 19.01 26.98 -17.89
C GLY A 88 19.66 26.49 -16.58
N ASP A 89 19.28 27.11 -15.46
CA ASP A 89 19.71 26.67 -14.13
C ASP A 89 19.15 25.27 -13.80
N ARG A 90 20.04 24.35 -13.42
CA ARG A 90 19.74 22.92 -13.20
C ARG A 90 18.79 22.67 -12.03
N GLU A 91 18.71 23.58 -11.07
CA GLU A 91 17.77 23.49 -9.95
C GLU A 91 16.41 24.13 -10.26
N THR A 92 16.36 25.01 -11.26
CA THR A 92 15.14 25.74 -11.62
C THR A 92 14.15 24.80 -12.30
N PRO A 93 12.95 24.59 -11.73
CA PRO A 93 11.96 23.71 -12.35
C PRO A 93 11.34 24.34 -13.60
N VAL A 94 11.41 23.62 -14.72
CA VAL A 94 10.75 23.96 -15.98
C VAL A 94 9.41 23.23 -16.05
N ALA A 95 8.32 23.99 -16.17
CA ALA A 95 6.99 23.42 -16.37
C ALA A 95 6.86 22.87 -17.80
N VAL A 96 6.38 21.63 -17.91
CA VAL A 96 6.12 20.96 -19.19
C VAL A 96 4.66 20.57 -19.28
N THR A 97 3.98 21.01 -20.35
CA THR A 97 2.59 20.64 -20.66
C THR A 97 2.58 19.51 -21.68
N VAL A 98 1.83 18.45 -21.36
CA VAL A 98 1.70 17.23 -22.17
C VAL A 98 0.32 17.19 -22.84
N PRO A 99 0.24 17.24 -24.18
CA PRO A 99 -1.02 17.19 -24.90
C PRO A 99 -1.86 15.95 -24.57
N GLY A 100 -3.14 16.13 -24.24
CA GLY A 100 -4.13 15.04 -24.06
C GLY A 100 -3.91 14.13 -22.85
N LEU A 101 -2.92 14.40 -21.99
CA LEU A 101 -2.53 13.49 -20.91
C LEU A 101 -3.56 13.41 -19.76
N ALA A 102 -4.17 14.54 -19.42
CA ALA A 102 -5.11 14.64 -18.29
C ALA A 102 -6.32 13.70 -18.46
N ASP A 103 -6.79 13.53 -19.70
CA ASP A 103 -7.91 12.65 -20.04
C ASP A 103 -7.46 11.18 -20.18
N ALA A 104 -6.20 10.95 -20.55
CA ALA A 104 -5.66 9.61 -20.81
C ALA A 104 -5.25 8.84 -19.54
N LEU A 105 -4.85 9.53 -18.47
CA LEU A 105 -4.24 8.92 -17.28
C LEU A 105 -4.85 9.41 -15.96
N PRO A 106 -6.10 9.02 -15.62
CA PRO A 106 -6.71 9.37 -14.34
C PRO A 106 -5.98 8.66 -13.18
N ILE A 107 -5.01 9.34 -12.58
CA ILE A 107 -4.18 8.82 -11.47
C ILE A 107 -4.37 9.68 -10.21
N SER A 108 -4.62 9.02 -9.08
CA SER A 108 -4.71 9.72 -7.78
C SER A 108 -3.36 10.33 -7.36
N ARG A 109 -3.38 11.38 -6.52
CA ARG A 109 -2.15 12.02 -5.99
C ARG A 109 -1.19 11.01 -5.35
N THR A 110 -1.73 10.09 -4.56
CA THR A 110 -0.97 9.06 -3.88
C THR A 110 -0.38 8.05 -4.87
N ALA A 111 -1.17 7.59 -5.85
CA ALA A 111 -0.68 6.67 -6.87
C ALA A 111 0.43 7.30 -7.72
N ARG A 112 0.26 8.55 -8.17
CA ARG A 112 1.26 9.31 -8.93
C ARG A 112 2.62 9.35 -8.22
N SER A 113 2.61 9.75 -6.95
CA SER A 113 3.84 9.85 -6.15
C SER A 113 4.52 8.49 -5.96
N ARG A 114 3.73 7.42 -5.79
CA ARG A 114 4.26 6.06 -5.61
C ARG A 114 4.87 5.50 -6.89
N VAL A 115 4.20 5.69 -8.03
CA VAL A 115 4.69 5.27 -9.35
C VAL A 115 5.93 6.07 -9.74
N SER A 116 5.95 7.39 -9.53
CA SER A 116 7.14 8.22 -9.76
C SER A 116 8.34 7.73 -8.94
N GLY A 117 8.16 7.48 -7.63
CA GLY A 117 9.23 6.94 -6.80
C GLY A 117 9.65 5.51 -7.19
N TRP A 118 8.74 4.71 -7.74
CA TRP A 118 9.07 3.39 -8.29
C TRP A 118 9.92 3.50 -9.56
N ILE A 119 9.58 4.39 -10.50
CA ILE A 119 10.39 4.67 -11.70
C ILE A 119 11.83 5.03 -11.28
N THR A 120 11.97 5.98 -10.35
CA THR A 120 13.29 6.39 -9.83
C THR A 120 14.06 5.20 -9.24
N ARG A 121 13.42 4.35 -8.42
CA ARG A 121 14.09 3.18 -7.81
C ARG A 121 14.47 2.09 -8.82
N THR A 122 13.64 1.85 -9.83
CA THR A 122 13.95 0.90 -10.91
C THR A 122 15.16 1.38 -11.71
N LEU A 123 15.13 2.64 -12.14
CA LEU A 123 16.22 3.25 -12.91
C LEU A 123 17.52 3.41 -12.11
N ALA A 124 17.44 3.60 -10.79
CA ALA A 124 18.60 3.69 -9.90
C ALA A 124 19.16 2.34 -9.43
N SER A 125 18.50 1.23 -9.76
CA SER A 125 18.96 -0.11 -9.34
C SER A 125 20.35 -0.42 -9.91
N LYS A 126 21.16 -1.18 -9.18
CA LYS A 126 22.57 -1.44 -9.56
C LYS A 126 22.70 -2.07 -10.96
N THR A 127 21.75 -2.93 -11.30
CA THR A 127 21.68 -3.68 -12.57
C THR A 127 21.15 -2.85 -13.73
N VAL A 128 20.49 -1.70 -13.47
CA VAL A 128 19.88 -0.85 -14.51
C VAL A 128 20.55 0.52 -14.66
N LYS A 129 21.10 1.10 -13.59
CA LYS A 129 21.58 2.50 -13.56
C LYS A 129 22.65 2.89 -14.58
N LYS A 130 23.38 1.91 -15.10
CA LYS A 130 24.46 2.05 -16.09
C LYS A 130 24.13 1.33 -17.41
N ALA A 131 22.89 0.88 -17.57
CA ALA A 131 22.44 0.23 -18.79
C ALA A 131 22.10 1.28 -19.86
N SER A 132 22.00 0.86 -21.12
CA SER A 132 21.57 1.71 -22.22
C SER A 132 20.17 2.31 -21.97
N PRO A 133 19.83 3.46 -22.57
CA PRO A 133 18.47 4.03 -22.49
C PRO A 133 17.38 3.00 -22.85
N SER A 134 17.59 2.21 -23.91
CA SER A 134 16.69 1.12 -24.33
C SER A 134 16.53 0.05 -23.25
N ALA A 135 17.62 -0.43 -22.65
CA ALA A 135 17.57 -1.42 -21.57
C ALA A 135 16.90 -0.85 -20.32
N ARG A 136 17.14 0.42 -19.99
CA ARG A 136 16.50 1.10 -18.85
C ARG A 136 14.99 1.23 -19.02
N LEU A 137 14.53 1.56 -20.23
CA LEU A 137 13.11 1.60 -20.55
C LEU A 137 12.51 0.19 -20.54
N ALA A 138 13.19 -0.80 -21.13
CA ALA A 138 12.78 -2.20 -21.09
C ALA A 138 12.63 -2.69 -19.64
N ALA A 139 13.55 -2.35 -18.74
CA ALA A 139 13.48 -2.71 -17.33
C ALA A 139 12.21 -2.17 -16.64
N LEU A 140 11.75 -0.97 -16.99
CA LEU A 140 10.48 -0.42 -16.49
C LEU A 140 9.28 -1.24 -16.99
N PHE A 141 9.24 -1.57 -18.27
CA PHE A 141 8.16 -2.39 -18.86
C PHE A 141 8.10 -3.79 -18.24
N LEU A 142 9.22 -4.48 -18.16
CA LEU A 142 9.30 -5.83 -17.59
C LEU A 142 8.97 -5.79 -16.08
N ALA A 143 9.50 -4.83 -15.33
CA ALA A 143 9.14 -4.69 -13.93
C ALA A 143 7.62 -4.46 -13.76
N ALA A 144 7.01 -3.57 -14.54
CA ALA A 144 5.57 -3.28 -14.44
C ALA A 144 4.65 -4.47 -14.79
N HIS A 145 5.13 -5.38 -15.65
CA HIS A 145 4.38 -6.55 -16.18
C HIS A 145 4.81 -7.90 -15.58
N SER A 146 5.66 -7.89 -14.56
CA SER A 146 6.08 -9.11 -13.86
C SER A 146 5.35 -9.27 -12.54
N SER A 147 5.16 -10.53 -12.11
CA SER A 147 4.90 -10.88 -10.71
C SER A 147 6.20 -11.28 -10.02
N ASN A 148 6.18 -11.26 -8.69
CA ASN A 148 7.36 -11.52 -7.87
C ASN A 148 7.70 -13.02 -7.71
N ASP A 149 6.88 -13.92 -8.26
CA ASP A 149 6.94 -15.37 -8.02
C ASP A 149 6.88 -16.22 -9.30
N ARG A 150 6.73 -15.61 -10.49
CA ARG A 150 6.51 -16.34 -11.75
C ARG A 150 7.21 -15.69 -12.92
N TYR A 151 7.31 -16.46 -14.01
CA TYR A 151 7.68 -15.94 -15.32
C TYR A 151 6.67 -14.89 -15.78
N GLY A 152 7.19 -13.75 -16.23
CA GLY A 152 6.44 -12.76 -16.99
C GLY A 152 6.47 -13.09 -18.48
N ALA A 153 5.53 -12.53 -19.23
CA ALA A 153 5.56 -12.49 -20.69
C ALA A 153 6.03 -11.10 -21.13
N VAL A 154 6.93 -11.03 -22.11
CA VAL A 154 7.39 -9.75 -22.67
C VAL A 154 6.17 -9.01 -23.23
N PRO A 155 5.85 -7.80 -22.74
CA PRO A 155 4.64 -7.08 -23.14
C PRO A 155 4.60 -6.87 -24.66
N PRO A 156 3.47 -7.09 -25.34
CA PRO A 156 3.36 -6.86 -26.79
C PRO A 156 3.63 -5.40 -27.19
N GLU A 157 3.33 -4.45 -26.30
CA GLU A 157 3.58 -3.03 -26.50
C GLU A 157 5.03 -2.58 -26.24
N LEU A 158 5.93 -3.49 -25.83
CA LEU A 158 7.33 -3.15 -25.63
C LEU A 158 7.95 -2.68 -26.96
N PRO A 159 8.52 -1.45 -27.03
CA PRO A 159 9.14 -0.93 -28.25
C PRO A 159 10.25 -1.85 -28.79
N GLU A 160 10.43 -1.89 -30.11
CA GLU A 160 11.37 -2.80 -30.77
C GLU A 160 12.82 -2.59 -30.29
N HIS A 161 13.27 -1.34 -30.18
CA HIS A 161 14.60 -1.03 -29.67
C HIS A 161 14.79 -1.47 -28.20
N CYS A 162 13.70 -1.52 -27.41
CA CYS A 162 13.72 -2.06 -26.05
C CYS A 162 13.79 -3.59 -26.05
N ARG A 163 13.12 -4.27 -27.01
CA ARG A 163 13.22 -5.72 -27.20
C ARG A 163 14.64 -6.13 -27.56
N ALA A 164 15.29 -5.38 -28.44
CA ALA A 164 16.69 -5.61 -28.83
C ALA A 164 17.67 -5.47 -27.64
N ALA A 165 17.29 -4.71 -26.60
CA ALA A 165 18.11 -4.49 -25.40
C ALA A 165 17.84 -5.50 -24.27
N LEU A 166 16.96 -6.49 -24.45
CA LEU A 166 16.69 -7.51 -23.43
C LEU A 166 17.92 -8.37 -23.04
N PRO A 167 18.81 -8.78 -23.97
CA PRO A 167 20.03 -9.50 -23.61
C PRO A 167 20.92 -8.70 -22.65
N GLU A 168 21.00 -7.38 -22.81
CA GLU A 168 21.76 -6.51 -21.90
C GLU A 168 21.22 -6.60 -20.46
N LEU A 169 19.90 -6.70 -20.28
CA LEU A 169 19.29 -6.86 -18.96
C LEU A 169 19.55 -8.24 -18.35
N LEU A 170 19.71 -9.27 -19.16
CA LEU A 170 20.13 -10.60 -18.71
C LEU A 170 21.59 -10.56 -18.26
N ASP A 171 22.50 -10.03 -19.08
CA ASP A 171 23.94 -9.93 -18.77
C ASP A 171 24.21 -9.10 -17.51
N ARG A 172 23.38 -8.07 -17.27
CA ARG A 172 23.48 -7.20 -16.09
C ARG A 172 22.83 -7.78 -14.83
N GLY A 173 22.23 -8.97 -14.91
CA GLY A 173 21.55 -9.62 -13.78
C GLY A 173 20.27 -8.92 -13.33
N PHE A 174 19.61 -8.16 -14.22
CA PHE A 174 18.24 -7.68 -13.95
C PHE A 174 17.21 -8.78 -14.22
N LEU A 175 17.45 -9.56 -15.28
CA LEU A 175 16.73 -10.79 -15.58
C LEU A 175 17.57 -11.99 -15.10
N ALA A 176 16.91 -12.98 -14.51
CA ALA A 176 17.51 -14.28 -14.22
C ALA A 176 17.42 -15.20 -15.45
N GLU A 177 16.32 -15.09 -16.21
CA GLU A 177 16.06 -15.94 -17.37
C GLU A 177 15.33 -15.13 -18.45
N LEU A 178 15.60 -15.46 -19.72
CA LEU A 178 14.92 -14.92 -20.90
C LEU A 178 14.88 -16.01 -21.97
N ALA A 179 13.67 -16.48 -22.32
CA ALA A 179 13.46 -17.50 -23.34
C ALA A 179 12.04 -17.43 -23.91
N ASP A 180 11.92 -17.57 -25.23
CA ASP A 180 10.63 -17.68 -25.95
C ASP A 180 9.61 -16.58 -25.59
N GLY A 181 10.07 -15.33 -25.50
CA GLY A 181 9.20 -14.20 -25.12
C GLY A 181 8.71 -14.22 -23.67
N ARG A 182 9.27 -15.10 -22.83
CA ARG A 182 9.09 -15.13 -21.38
C ARG A 182 10.37 -14.72 -20.67
N TYR A 183 10.23 -14.18 -19.48
CA TYR A 183 11.36 -13.77 -18.66
C TYR A 183 11.09 -13.99 -17.18
N LEU A 184 12.16 -14.09 -16.40
CA LEU A 184 12.10 -14.09 -14.94
C LEU A 184 12.95 -12.94 -14.41
N LEU A 185 12.39 -12.13 -13.52
CA LEU A 185 13.20 -11.13 -12.82
C LEU A 185 14.15 -11.82 -11.84
N ASP A 186 15.37 -11.28 -11.78
CA ASP A 186 16.33 -11.63 -10.73
C ASP A 186 15.76 -11.36 -9.32
N GLU A 187 16.23 -12.10 -8.32
CA GLU A 187 15.74 -12.02 -6.94
C GLU A 187 15.74 -10.58 -6.39
N ASP A 188 16.79 -9.81 -6.67
CA ASP A 188 16.91 -8.41 -6.24
C ASP A 188 15.93 -7.47 -6.97
N ALA A 189 15.54 -7.84 -8.19
CA ALA A 189 14.63 -7.08 -9.04
C ALA A 189 13.14 -7.40 -8.77
N ARG A 190 12.79 -8.56 -8.19
CA ARG A 190 11.39 -8.99 -7.93
C ARG A 190 10.58 -8.04 -7.06
N ARG A 191 11.24 -7.27 -6.18
CA ARG A 191 10.55 -6.22 -5.40
C ARG A 191 10.01 -5.08 -6.27
N LEU A 192 10.54 -4.92 -7.49
CA LEU A 192 10.11 -3.92 -8.46
C LEU A 192 8.87 -4.36 -9.25
N SER A 193 8.42 -5.61 -9.09
CA SER A 193 7.25 -6.15 -9.79
C SER A 193 6.01 -5.29 -9.60
N GLY A 194 5.38 -4.93 -10.72
CA GLY A 194 4.14 -4.16 -10.79
C GLY A 194 2.89 -5.04 -10.85
N MET A 195 3.03 -6.36 -10.96
CA MET A 195 1.92 -7.29 -10.80
C MET A 195 2.02 -7.99 -9.45
N HIS A 196 0.86 -8.20 -8.83
CA HIS A 196 0.72 -9.13 -7.73
C HIS A 196 0.22 -10.48 -8.26
N PRO A 197 0.47 -11.59 -7.55
CA PRO A 197 -0.18 -12.86 -7.86
C PRO A 197 -1.69 -12.66 -8.04
N ARG A 198 -2.28 -13.30 -9.07
CA ARG A 198 -3.72 -13.20 -9.35
C ARG A 198 -4.53 -13.60 -8.10
N SER A 199 -5.67 -12.94 -7.86
CA SER A 199 -6.42 -13.05 -6.58
C SER A 199 -6.83 -14.48 -6.20
N HIS A 200 -7.03 -15.38 -7.18
CA HIS A 200 -7.35 -16.78 -6.91
C HIS A 200 -6.17 -17.56 -6.31
N ASP A 201 -4.96 -17.32 -6.81
CA ASP A 201 -3.74 -17.90 -6.26
C ASP A 201 -3.39 -17.26 -4.91
N SER A 202 -3.68 -15.96 -4.75
CA SER A 202 -3.59 -15.28 -3.47
C SER A 202 -4.54 -15.89 -2.44
N THR A 203 -5.79 -16.16 -2.78
CA THR A 203 -6.77 -16.72 -1.84
C THR A 203 -6.36 -18.12 -1.39
N ALA A 204 -5.93 -18.98 -2.32
CA ALA A 204 -5.44 -20.32 -2.01
C ALA A 204 -4.19 -20.28 -1.10
N LEU A 205 -3.24 -19.40 -1.43
CA LEU A 205 -2.01 -19.24 -0.64
C LEU A 205 -2.29 -18.61 0.74
N VAL A 206 -3.23 -17.66 0.82
CA VAL A 206 -3.71 -17.09 2.08
C VAL A 206 -4.36 -18.18 2.94
N ARG A 207 -5.22 -19.04 2.35
CA ARG A 207 -5.82 -20.18 3.07
C ARG A 207 -4.76 -21.13 3.62
N LEU A 208 -3.77 -21.50 2.81
CA LEU A 208 -2.69 -22.39 3.24
C LEU A 208 -1.86 -21.78 4.37
N ARG A 209 -1.46 -20.51 4.24
CA ARG A 209 -0.71 -19.80 5.29
C ARG A 209 -1.54 -19.60 6.56
N TRP A 210 -2.82 -19.30 6.39
CA TRP A 210 -3.75 -19.15 7.49
C TRP A 210 -3.92 -20.45 8.26
N GLN A 211 -4.09 -21.57 7.55
CA GLN A 211 -4.18 -22.89 8.15
C GLN A 211 -2.89 -23.25 8.90
N ALA A 212 -1.73 -23.06 8.28
CA ALA A 212 -0.44 -23.29 8.92
C ALA A 212 -0.24 -22.42 10.18
N TRP A 213 -0.73 -21.17 10.17
CA TRP A 213 -0.73 -20.32 11.37
C TRP A 213 -1.65 -20.89 12.45
N LYS A 214 -2.88 -21.32 12.12
CA LYS A 214 -3.85 -21.91 13.06
C LYS A 214 -3.30 -23.18 13.72
N ASP A 215 -2.55 -23.99 12.99
CA ASP A 215 -1.93 -25.21 13.50
C ASP A 215 -0.70 -24.93 14.39
N GLY A 216 -0.08 -23.74 14.24
CA GLY A 216 1.08 -23.32 15.03
C GLY A 216 0.79 -22.49 16.29
N VAL A 217 -0.47 -22.12 16.55
CA VAL A 217 -0.87 -21.32 17.72
C VAL A 217 -1.57 -22.14 18.80
N SER A 218 -1.74 -21.56 20.00
CA SER A 218 -2.43 -22.24 21.09
C SER A 218 -3.90 -22.55 20.75
N PRO A 219 -4.50 -23.63 21.32
CA PRO A 219 -5.89 -23.97 21.07
C PRO A 219 -6.89 -22.85 21.40
N ALA A 220 -6.60 -22.04 22.42
CA ALA A 220 -7.44 -20.90 22.78
C ALA A 220 -7.40 -19.79 21.72
N LEU A 221 -6.22 -19.48 21.19
CA LEU A 221 -6.06 -18.47 20.13
C LEU A 221 -6.66 -18.95 18.81
N ARG A 222 -6.51 -20.23 18.49
CA ARG A 222 -7.15 -20.87 17.33
C ARG A 222 -8.67 -20.73 17.38
N ARG A 223 -9.30 -21.13 18.50
CA ARG A 223 -10.76 -21.00 18.68
C ARG A 223 -11.23 -19.56 18.54
N HIS A 224 -10.50 -18.60 19.11
CA HIS A 224 -10.82 -17.18 18.97
C HIS A 224 -10.76 -16.72 17.51
N ALA A 225 -9.72 -17.11 16.78
CA ALA A 225 -9.58 -16.82 15.36
C ALA A 225 -10.70 -17.45 14.53
N GLU A 226 -11.06 -18.71 14.80
CA GLU A 226 -12.15 -19.42 14.14
C GLU A 226 -13.52 -18.78 14.42
N ASN A 227 -13.76 -18.28 15.64
CA ASN A 227 -14.99 -17.55 15.96
C ASN A 227 -15.11 -16.24 15.15
N VAL A 228 -14.00 -15.55 14.89
CA VAL A 228 -13.99 -14.34 14.05
C VAL A 228 -14.18 -14.71 12.57
N GLU A 229 -13.45 -15.72 12.09
CA GLU A 229 -13.51 -16.22 10.71
C GLU A 229 -14.92 -16.66 10.31
N HIS A 230 -15.62 -17.35 11.21
CA HIS A 230 -16.95 -17.92 10.95
C HIS A 230 -18.10 -17.09 11.54
N CYS A 231 -17.86 -15.85 11.96
CA CYS A 231 -18.92 -15.02 12.54
C CYS A 231 -19.98 -14.66 11.48
N PRO A 232 -21.24 -15.14 11.62
CA PRO A 232 -22.27 -14.93 10.60
C PRO A 232 -22.74 -13.47 10.53
N LEU A 233 -22.50 -12.68 11.59
CA LEU A 233 -22.90 -11.29 11.67
C LEU A 233 -21.82 -10.33 11.14
N CYS A 234 -20.54 -10.71 11.23
CA CYS A 234 -19.44 -9.88 10.75
C CYS A 234 -19.04 -10.19 9.32
N THR A 235 -19.15 -11.46 8.89
CA THR A 235 -18.73 -11.97 7.56
C THR A 235 -17.42 -11.36 7.04
N PRO A 236 -16.35 -11.26 7.87
CA PRO A 236 -15.14 -10.60 7.42
C PRO A 236 -14.46 -11.44 6.32
N PRO A 237 -13.91 -10.81 5.26
CA PRO A 237 -13.12 -11.53 4.27
C PRO A 237 -11.96 -12.28 4.93
N LEU A 238 -11.70 -13.52 4.52
CA LEU A 238 -10.63 -14.35 5.06
C LEU A 238 -9.29 -13.62 5.07
N GLU A 239 -8.97 -12.91 3.99
CA GLU A 239 -7.73 -12.15 3.84
C GLU A 239 -7.57 -11.09 4.94
N GLN A 240 -8.66 -10.45 5.34
CA GLN A 240 -8.68 -9.45 6.41
C GLN A 240 -8.42 -10.09 7.78
N VAL A 241 -9.08 -11.22 8.07
CA VAL A 241 -8.89 -11.96 9.32
C VAL A 241 -7.44 -12.46 9.41
N ALA A 242 -7.01 -13.19 8.38
CA ALA A 242 -5.67 -13.76 8.27
C ALA A 242 -4.58 -12.67 8.43
N SER A 243 -4.71 -11.56 7.71
CA SER A 243 -3.78 -10.43 7.81
C SER A 243 -3.72 -9.83 9.22
N ALA A 244 -4.87 -9.64 9.87
CA ALA A 244 -4.92 -9.03 11.20
C ALA A 244 -4.30 -9.93 12.28
N PHE A 245 -4.46 -11.25 12.20
CA PHE A 245 -3.89 -12.20 13.17
C PHE A 245 -2.40 -12.49 12.94
N MET A 246 -1.94 -12.50 11.68
CA MET A 246 -0.54 -12.78 11.34
C MET A 246 0.37 -11.54 11.40
N ARG A 247 -0.19 -10.34 11.50
CA ARG A 247 0.60 -9.10 11.53
C ARG A 247 1.34 -8.94 12.85
N PRO A 248 2.65 -8.62 12.85
CA PRO A 248 3.36 -8.30 14.06
C PRO A 248 2.79 -7.04 14.72
N ALA A 249 2.75 -7.05 16.05
CA ALA A 249 2.32 -5.91 16.83
C ALA A 249 3.24 -4.71 16.58
N VAL A 250 2.68 -3.56 16.23
CA VAL A 250 3.44 -2.31 16.12
C VAL A 250 3.09 -1.45 17.33
N PRO A 251 4.08 -1.05 18.15
CA PRO A 251 3.84 -0.11 19.25
C PRO A 251 3.26 1.20 18.71
N MET A 252 2.13 1.62 19.27
CA MET A 252 1.53 2.89 18.89
C MET A 252 2.24 4.02 19.64
N GLN A 253 2.80 4.96 18.89
CA GLN A 253 3.25 6.25 19.44
C GLN A 253 2.07 7.22 19.45
N ILE A 254 1.84 7.89 20.58
CA ILE A 254 0.73 8.85 20.74
C ILE A 254 1.29 10.27 20.74
N PRO A 255 1.05 11.06 19.68
CA PRO A 255 1.45 12.46 19.62
C PRO A 255 0.74 13.32 20.67
N LEU A 256 1.37 14.41 21.12
CA LEU A 256 0.81 15.33 22.11
C LEU A 256 -0.56 15.90 21.69
N ARG A 257 -0.73 16.24 20.40
CA ARG A 257 -2.01 16.73 19.85
C ARG A 257 -3.19 15.79 20.10
N VAL A 258 -2.94 14.47 20.09
CA VAL A 258 -3.98 13.45 20.32
C VAL A 258 -4.39 13.42 21.79
N ARG A 259 -3.45 13.66 22.71
CA ARG A 259 -3.76 13.77 24.15
C ARG A 259 -4.64 14.98 24.43
N ASN A 260 -4.36 16.12 23.80
CA ASN A 260 -5.17 17.33 23.96
C ASN A 260 -6.59 17.13 23.39
N ALA A 261 -6.70 16.57 22.18
CA ALA A 261 -7.99 16.25 21.57
C ALA A 261 -8.81 15.27 22.43
N TYR A 262 -8.15 14.30 23.06
CA TYR A 262 -8.81 13.39 23.99
C TYR A 262 -9.37 14.09 25.23
N GLY A 263 -8.72 15.13 25.74
CA GLY A 263 -9.27 15.92 26.87
C GLY A 263 -10.64 16.49 26.53
N ALA A 264 -10.72 17.25 25.45
CA ALA A 264 -11.99 17.82 24.97
C ALA A 264 -13.04 16.75 24.66
N TRP A 265 -12.63 15.65 24.00
CA TRP A 265 -13.52 14.54 23.70
C TRP A 265 -14.05 13.81 24.95
N LYS A 266 -13.19 13.63 25.96
CA LYS A 266 -13.53 12.97 27.22
C LYS A 266 -14.62 13.72 27.97
N ASP A 267 -14.56 15.05 27.95
CA ASP A 267 -15.50 15.92 28.68
C ASP A 267 -16.89 15.91 28.02
N SER A 268 -16.97 15.75 26.70
CA SER A 268 -18.24 15.58 25.99
C SER A 268 -18.82 14.16 26.05
N HIS A 269 -18.08 13.19 26.60
CA HIS A 269 -18.49 11.78 26.71
C HIS A 269 -18.26 11.23 28.12
N PRO A 270 -18.96 11.75 29.15
CA PRO A 270 -18.76 11.32 30.55
C PRO A 270 -19.01 9.81 30.73
N ASP A 271 -20.03 9.25 30.08
CA ASP A 271 -20.48 7.86 30.24
C ASP A 271 -19.81 6.85 29.28
N ARG A 272 -18.75 7.28 28.58
CA ARG A 272 -18.00 6.44 27.62
C ARG A 272 -17.55 5.09 28.19
N GLY A 273 -17.26 5.02 29.50
CA GLY A 273 -16.80 3.81 30.18
C GLY A 273 -17.89 2.76 30.27
N PRO A 274 -18.98 3.02 31.04
CA PRO A 274 -20.12 2.12 31.14
C PRO A 274 -20.71 1.72 29.78
N HIS A 275 -20.87 2.67 28.85
CA HIS A 275 -21.44 2.35 27.54
C HIS A 275 -20.52 1.45 26.70
N ALA A 276 -19.20 1.71 26.67
CA ALA A 276 -18.28 0.85 25.93
C ALA A 276 -18.23 -0.57 26.51
N LEU A 277 -18.33 -0.69 27.83
CA LEU A 277 -18.41 -1.97 28.52
C LEU A 277 -19.67 -2.74 28.12
N GLN A 278 -20.84 -2.11 28.20
CA GLN A 278 -22.13 -2.69 27.81
C GLN A 278 -22.12 -3.11 26.34
N PHE A 279 -21.62 -2.26 25.46
CA PHE A 279 -21.46 -2.56 24.05
C PHE A 279 -20.58 -3.80 23.84
N ALA A 280 -19.39 -3.84 24.45
CA ALA A 280 -18.49 -4.99 24.32
C ALA A 280 -19.10 -6.28 24.88
N ALA A 281 -19.89 -6.21 25.95
CA ALA A 281 -20.63 -7.35 26.51
C ALA A 281 -21.70 -7.86 25.52
N ALA A 282 -22.56 -6.97 25.03
CA ALA A 282 -23.63 -7.30 24.10
C ALA A 282 -23.07 -7.85 22.78
N PHE A 283 -22.03 -7.21 22.24
CA PHE A 283 -21.34 -7.65 21.04
C PHE A 283 -20.81 -9.08 21.21
N ARG A 284 -20.15 -9.39 22.32
CA ARG A 284 -19.62 -10.74 22.57
C ARG A 284 -20.71 -11.79 22.68
N ALA A 285 -21.82 -11.46 23.34
CA ALA A 285 -22.96 -12.38 23.47
C ALA A 285 -23.55 -12.77 22.10
N GLN A 286 -23.58 -11.83 21.16
CA GLN A 286 -24.12 -12.04 19.81
C GLN A 286 -23.10 -12.67 18.85
N HIS A 287 -21.84 -12.25 18.93
CA HIS A 287 -20.81 -12.58 17.93
C HIS A 287 -19.86 -13.72 18.34
N GLN A 288 -19.84 -14.14 19.61
CA GLN A 288 -18.89 -15.12 20.17
C GLN A 288 -17.41 -14.70 20.10
N HIS A 289 -17.14 -13.43 19.77
CA HIS A 289 -15.84 -12.79 19.83
C HIS A 289 -15.99 -11.32 20.26
N GLY A 290 -14.90 -10.66 20.64
CA GLY A 290 -14.93 -9.23 20.98
C GLY A 290 -14.99 -8.34 19.74
N PRO A 291 -15.46 -7.09 19.86
CA PRO A 291 -15.36 -6.14 18.76
C PRO A 291 -13.89 -5.79 18.48
N SER A 292 -13.59 -5.44 17.23
CA SER A 292 -12.38 -4.68 16.91
C SER A 292 -12.50 -3.24 17.41
N LEU A 293 -11.38 -2.50 17.47
CA LEU A 293 -11.40 -1.07 17.77
C LEU A 293 -12.35 -0.31 16.84
N LYS A 294 -12.34 -0.65 15.54
CA LYS A 294 -13.20 -0.03 14.53
C LYS A 294 -14.68 -0.28 14.85
N GLN A 295 -15.06 -1.54 15.10
CA GLN A 295 -16.45 -1.92 15.39
C GLN A 295 -16.96 -1.29 16.69
N LEU A 296 -16.11 -1.23 17.73
CA LEU A 296 -16.46 -0.52 18.96
C LEU A 296 -16.72 0.96 18.66
N CYS A 297 -15.80 1.65 17.99
CA CYS A 297 -15.99 3.07 17.70
C CYS A 297 -17.20 3.35 16.79
N GLU A 298 -17.48 2.48 15.81
CA GLU A 298 -18.67 2.60 14.95
C GLU A 298 -19.96 2.39 15.74
N GLY A 299 -20.03 1.35 16.56
CA GLY A 299 -21.20 1.10 17.40
C GLY A 299 -21.45 2.16 18.47
N MET A 300 -20.40 2.91 18.83
CA MET A 300 -20.46 4.01 19.79
C MET A 300 -20.68 5.39 19.14
N GLY A 301 -20.72 5.49 17.81
CA GLY A 301 -20.89 6.77 17.12
C GLY A 301 -19.62 7.64 17.04
N TRP A 302 -18.45 7.08 17.29
CA TRP A 302 -17.16 7.80 17.34
C TRP A 302 -16.39 7.80 16.00
N GLN A 303 -17.04 7.46 14.89
CA GLN A 303 -16.41 7.30 13.57
C GLN A 303 -15.91 8.61 12.95
N ILE A 304 -16.47 9.75 13.36
CA ILE A 304 -16.07 11.09 12.91
C ILE A 304 -14.66 11.42 13.40
N GLU A 305 -14.23 10.80 14.49
CA GLU A 305 -12.93 11.04 15.08
C GLU A 305 -11.78 10.43 14.27
N SER A 306 -10.64 11.13 14.32
CA SER A 306 -9.40 10.65 13.71
C SER A 306 -9.03 9.24 14.19
N ARG A 307 -8.34 8.48 13.35
CA ARG A 307 -7.94 7.11 13.68
C ARG A 307 -7.02 7.08 14.90
N GLU A 308 -6.12 8.05 15.04
CA GLU A 308 -5.23 8.14 16.21
C GLU A 308 -6.02 8.41 17.49
N LEU A 309 -7.01 9.32 17.44
CA LEU A 309 -7.84 9.62 18.61
C LEU A 309 -8.68 8.40 19.02
N ARG A 310 -9.33 7.72 18.08
CA ARG A 310 -10.07 6.46 18.36
C ARG A 310 -9.20 5.40 19.02
N SER A 311 -7.98 5.21 18.52
CA SER A 311 -7.05 4.24 19.09
C SER A 311 -6.65 4.62 20.52
N PHE A 312 -6.42 5.92 20.77
CA PHE A 312 -6.09 6.43 22.10
C PHE A 312 -7.28 6.35 23.08
N ILE A 313 -8.51 6.60 22.63
CA ILE A 313 -9.74 6.42 23.42
C ILE A 313 -9.82 4.97 23.94
N VAL A 314 -9.71 3.99 23.05
CA VAL A 314 -9.80 2.57 23.45
C VAL A 314 -8.67 2.19 24.40
N GLN A 315 -7.46 2.70 24.18
CA GLN A 315 -6.36 2.49 25.11
C GLN A 315 -6.67 3.06 26.50
N ARG A 316 -7.27 4.26 26.59
CA ARG A 316 -7.69 4.85 27.87
C ARG A 316 -8.80 4.04 28.54
N LEU A 317 -9.75 3.49 27.78
CA LEU A 317 -10.77 2.58 28.31
C LEU A 317 -10.15 1.29 28.87
N ILE A 318 -9.08 0.77 28.25
CA ILE A 318 -8.34 -0.39 28.76
C ILE A 318 -7.53 -0.03 30.02
N THR A 319 -6.80 1.09 29.99
CA THR A 319 -6.02 1.57 31.15
C THR A 319 -6.90 1.87 32.36
N ASN A 320 -8.10 2.37 32.13
CA ASN A 320 -9.07 2.65 33.19
C ASN A 320 -9.95 1.43 33.51
N GLU A 321 -9.58 0.23 33.05
CA GLU A 321 -10.23 -1.05 33.35
C GLU A 321 -11.72 -1.19 32.95
N TRP A 322 -12.24 -0.29 32.11
CA TRP A 322 -13.57 -0.44 31.50
C TRP A 322 -13.59 -1.55 30.45
N LEU A 323 -12.49 -1.67 29.71
CA LEU A 323 -12.27 -2.73 28.75
C LEU A 323 -11.00 -3.50 29.10
N THR A 324 -10.87 -4.69 28.56
CA THR A 324 -9.60 -5.41 28.52
C THR A 324 -9.48 -6.10 27.17
N ASN A 325 -8.27 -6.48 26.80
CA ASN A 325 -7.97 -7.20 25.57
C ASN A 325 -6.87 -8.24 25.84
N THR A 326 -6.62 -9.08 24.84
CA THR A 326 -5.44 -9.96 24.85
C THR A 326 -4.48 -9.41 23.81
N ALA A 327 -3.77 -8.33 24.15
CA ALA A 327 -2.82 -7.73 23.21
C ALA A 327 -1.72 -8.75 22.82
N PRO A 328 -1.31 -8.83 21.54
CA PRO A 328 -1.72 -7.98 20.40
C PRO A 328 -2.89 -8.54 19.56
N VAL A 329 -3.64 -9.51 20.07
CA VAL A 329 -4.65 -10.26 19.32
C VAL A 329 -5.87 -9.38 18.97
N PRO A 330 -6.29 -9.31 17.70
CA PRO A 330 -7.43 -8.50 17.26
C PRO A 330 -8.78 -9.12 17.67
N TRP A 331 -9.85 -8.31 17.66
CA TRP A 331 -11.22 -8.72 18.07
C TRP A 331 -11.33 -9.28 19.51
N THR A 332 -10.47 -8.85 20.42
CA THR A 332 -10.44 -9.37 21.79
C THR A 332 -11.03 -8.44 22.85
N LEU A 333 -11.58 -7.28 22.45
CA LEU A 333 -12.17 -6.34 23.41
C LEU A 333 -13.29 -7.04 24.19
N ARG A 334 -13.22 -6.94 25.51
CA ARG A 334 -14.21 -7.51 26.43
C ARG A 334 -14.37 -6.59 27.65
N PRO A 335 -15.49 -6.72 28.39
CA PRO A 335 -15.68 -6.01 29.65
C PRO A 335 -14.47 -6.17 30.57
N GLY A 336 -13.99 -5.05 31.12
CA GLY A 336 -12.93 -5.02 32.12
C GLY A 336 -13.45 -5.15 33.55
N LYS A 337 -12.56 -5.01 34.53
CA LYS A 337 -12.88 -5.21 35.96
C LYS A 337 -13.73 -4.09 36.55
N ALA A 338 -13.76 -2.92 35.94
CA ALA A 338 -14.58 -1.80 36.41
C ALA A 338 -16.09 -2.14 36.50
N ALA A 339 -16.58 -3.17 35.79
CA ALA A 339 -17.95 -3.68 35.95
C ALA A 339 -18.23 -4.44 37.26
N GLN A 340 -17.20 -4.96 37.92
CA GLN A 340 -17.37 -5.84 39.10
C GLN A 340 -17.52 -5.04 40.39
N THR A 341 -16.99 -3.81 40.42
CA THR A 341 -17.09 -2.91 41.59
C THR A 341 -18.51 -2.41 41.85
N ASP A 342 -19.40 -2.48 40.84
CA ASP A 342 -20.82 -2.07 40.94
C ASP A 342 -21.78 -3.22 41.29
N ARG A 343 -21.29 -4.44 41.58
CA ARG A 343 -22.17 -5.59 41.93
C ARG A 343 -21.91 -6.18 43.34
N THR A 344 -22.51 -5.51 44.36
CA THR A 344 -23.30 -6.04 45.53
C THR A 344 -22.52 -6.68 46.73
N PRO A 345 -23.09 -6.86 47.99
CA PRO A 345 -24.52 -6.84 48.38
C PRO A 345 -24.99 -6.33 49.77
N ALA A 346 -26.31 -6.09 49.93
CA ALA A 346 -27.16 -6.69 50.98
C ALA A 346 -28.63 -6.22 50.92
N THR A 347 -29.51 -7.14 50.49
CA THR A 347 -30.91 -7.20 50.92
C THR A 347 -30.94 -7.47 52.42
N VAL A 348 -31.42 -6.51 53.22
CA VAL A 348 -31.81 -6.77 54.62
C VAL A 348 -33.28 -7.13 54.60
N LEU A 349 -33.55 -8.43 54.72
CA LEU A 349 -34.84 -8.94 55.21
C LEU A 349 -34.91 -8.63 56.70
N SER A 350 -35.76 -7.67 57.09
CA SER A 350 -36.25 -7.55 58.46
C SER A 350 -37.67 -8.11 58.52
N SER A 351 -37.75 -9.38 58.87
CA SER A 351 -38.88 -9.97 59.58
C SER A 351 -38.76 -9.60 61.06
N SER A 352 -39.69 -8.78 61.57
CA SER A 352 -40.00 -8.72 63.00
C SER A 352 -41.50 -8.57 63.18
N THR A 353 -42.12 -9.71 63.49
CA THR A 353 -43.39 -9.82 64.20
C THR A 353 -43.13 -9.56 65.69
N ARG A 354 -43.80 -8.56 66.26
CA ARG A 354 -44.56 -8.68 67.51
C ARG A 354 -45.53 -7.53 67.65
#